data_AF-A0A7Y2KN24-F1
#
_entry.id   AF-A0A7Y2KN24-F1
#
_cell.length_a   1.000
_cell.length_b   1.000
_cell.length_c   1.000
_cell.angle_alpha   90.00
_cell.angle_beta   90.00
_cell.angle_gamma   90.00
#
_symmetry.space_group_name_H-M   'P 1'
#
loop_
_entity.id
_entity.type
_entity.pdbx_description
1 polymer ?
#
loop_
_entity_poly.entity_id
_entity_poly.type
_entity_poly.pdbx_seq_one_letter_code
_entity_poly.pdbx_strand_id
1 'polypeptide(L)'
;MNTAVRPMPRIAIRHVGQEREPVVVIDDATGLLGPLRGHAAGAGFAPAATVDSHYPGLLAPAPVAYLDGLVRFALPLIAAHFGTGPVAPARARGNFSLVTTPPAELAPDQRLPHVDAADRMQFAGVHYLSDHAAGTGFFRHRATGFETIDAERLPLYRPHLDAELAALEPGGYVTGDHAHFALIDTVEARPDRLILYRAALLHSGLIDAVPPHADDPRRGRLTGNLFLQCRTIA
;
A
#
# COMPACT_ATOMS: atom_id res chain seq x y z
N MET A 1 -12.44 22.56 -27.27
CA MET A 1 -11.63 21.62 -26.45
C MET A 1 -12.59 20.89 -25.53
N ASN A 2 -12.71 19.57 -25.66
CA ASN A 2 -13.64 18.77 -24.88
C ASN A 2 -13.10 18.68 -23.43
N THR A 3 -13.59 19.52 -22.52
CA THR A 3 -13.31 19.40 -21.09
C THR A 3 -14.08 18.20 -20.58
N ALA A 4 -13.50 17.00 -20.71
CA ALA A 4 -14.08 15.81 -20.10
C ALA A 4 -14.28 16.08 -18.61
N VAL A 5 -15.53 15.97 -18.14
CA VAL A 5 -15.87 16.11 -16.73
C VAL A 5 -15.13 15.01 -15.98
N ARG A 6 -14.32 15.39 -14.98
CA ARG A 6 -13.66 14.39 -14.13
C ARG A 6 -14.71 13.68 -13.30
N PRO A 7 -14.64 12.35 -13.17
CA PRO A 7 -15.53 11.63 -12.27
C PRO A 7 -15.34 12.15 -10.84
N MET A 8 -16.42 12.17 -10.07
CA MET A 8 -16.34 12.53 -8.65
C MET A 8 -15.84 11.33 -7.84
N PRO A 9 -14.84 11.51 -6.96
CA PRO A 9 -14.36 10.43 -6.11
C PRO A 9 -15.49 9.84 -5.26
N ARG A 10 -15.59 8.51 -5.22
CA ARG A 10 -16.56 7.77 -4.40
C ARG A 10 -15.83 7.15 -3.22
N ILE A 11 -16.17 7.58 -2.02
CA ILE A 11 -15.45 7.24 -0.79
C ILE A 11 -16.26 6.23 0.03
N ALA A 12 -15.63 5.12 0.41
CA ALA A 12 -16.17 4.14 1.34
C ALA A 12 -15.19 3.92 2.49
N ILE A 13 -15.70 3.88 3.72
CA ILE A 13 -14.90 3.60 4.92
C ILE A 13 -15.17 2.17 5.35
N ARG A 14 -14.14 1.33 5.31
CA ARG A 14 -14.16 -0.02 5.87
C ARG A 14 -13.51 -0.01 7.24
N HIS A 15 -14.01 -0.84 8.14
CA HIS A 15 -13.39 -1.09 9.44
C HIS A 15 -13.01 -2.57 9.46
N VAL A 16 -11.71 -2.84 9.33
CA VAL A 16 -11.21 -4.20 9.09
C VAL A 16 -10.87 -4.90 10.39
N GLY A 17 -11.08 -6.22 10.43
CA GLY A 17 -10.70 -7.07 11.56
C GLY A 17 -11.42 -6.76 12.88
N GLN A 18 -10.84 -7.26 13.96
CA GLN A 18 -11.33 -7.10 15.33
C GLN A 18 -10.96 -5.74 15.93
N GLU A 19 -9.82 -5.18 15.53
CA GLU A 19 -9.38 -3.84 15.96
C GLU A 19 -10.21 -2.73 15.28
N ARG A 20 -11.00 -3.09 14.26
CA ARG A 20 -11.82 -2.17 13.47
C ARG A 20 -10.98 -1.03 12.87
N GLU A 21 -9.75 -1.33 12.46
CA GLU A 21 -8.86 -0.31 11.90
C GLU A 21 -9.48 0.25 10.61
N PRO A 22 -9.53 1.59 10.43
CA PRO A 22 -10.09 2.18 9.23
C PRO A 22 -9.24 1.89 8.00
N VAL A 23 -9.90 1.50 6.91
CA VAL A 23 -9.35 1.49 5.56
C VAL A 23 -10.28 2.32 4.69
N VAL A 24 -9.75 3.42 4.16
CA VAL A 24 -10.50 4.30 3.25
C VAL A 24 -10.29 3.79 1.83
N VAL A 25 -11.38 3.47 1.14
CA VAL A 25 -11.39 3.08 -0.28
C VAL A 25 -12.00 4.23 -1.07
N ILE A 26 -11.25 4.75 -2.02
CA ILE A 26 -11.68 5.83 -2.90
C ILE A 26 -11.64 5.32 -4.33
N ASP A 27 -12.81 5.12 -4.93
CA ASP A 27 -12.91 4.90 -6.37
C ASP A 27 -12.90 6.24 -7.10
N ASP A 28 -12.42 6.24 -8.35
CA ASP A 28 -12.36 7.43 -9.21
C ASP A 28 -11.55 8.56 -8.53
N ALA A 29 -10.46 8.19 -7.85
CA ALA A 29 -9.77 9.01 -6.88
C ALA A 29 -9.20 10.30 -7.46
N THR A 30 -8.75 10.26 -8.71
CA THR A 30 -8.11 11.42 -9.36
C THR A 30 -8.80 11.87 -10.64
N GLY A 31 -9.47 10.94 -11.34
CA GLY A 31 -9.92 11.14 -12.72
C GLY A 31 -8.76 11.38 -13.70
N LEU A 32 -7.53 11.04 -13.31
CA LEU A 32 -6.29 11.32 -14.05
C LEU A 32 -5.55 10.05 -14.49
N LEU A 33 -6.25 8.91 -14.53
CA LEU A 33 -5.65 7.62 -14.86
C LEU A 33 -4.83 7.65 -16.16
N GLY A 34 -5.39 8.18 -17.25
CA GLY A 34 -4.70 8.29 -18.55
C GLY A 34 -3.40 9.10 -18.46
N PRO A 35 -3.44 10.37 -18.01
CA PRO A 35 -2.25 11.18 -17.79
C PRO A 35 -1.20 10.52 -16.87
N LEU A 36 -1.62 9.86 -15.79
CA LEU A 36 -0.69 9.19 -14.87
C LEU A 36 -0.03 7.96 -15.50
N ARG A 37 -0.79 7.11 -16.21
CA ARG A 37 -0.23 6.01 -17.02
C ARG A 37 0.75 6.53 -18.06
N GLY A 38 0.41 7.63 -18.74
CA GLY A 38 1.28 8.28 -19.72
C GLY A 38 2.59 8.77 -19.14
N HIS A 39 2.56 9.38 -17.95
CA HIS A 39 3.77 9.81 -17.25
C HIS A 39 4.63 8.62 -16.80
N ALA A 40 4.02 7.62 -16.18
CA ALA A 40 4.73 6.40 -15.78
C ALA A 40 5.41 5.73 -16.98
N ALA A 41 4.74 5.70 -18.14
CA ALA A 41 5.28 5.12 -19.35
C ALA A 41 6.50 5.83 -19.96
N GLY A 42 6.80 7.06 -19.53
CA GLY A 42 8.02 7.78 -19.87
C GLY A 42 9.02 7.88 -18.71
N ALA A 43 8.72 7.31 -17.56
CA ALA A 43 9.55 7.43 -16.36
C ALA A 43 10.68 6.37 -16.34
N GLY A 44 11.81 6.71 -15.74
CA GLY A 44 12.92 5.78 -15.52
C GLY A 44 12.67 4.92 -14.28
N PHE A 45 12.21 3.69 -14.51
CA PHE A 45 12.06 2.68 -13.45
C PHE A 45 13.40 2.04 -13.11
N ALA A 46 13.71 1.95 -11.81
CA ALA A 46 14.93 1.32 -11.30
C ALA A 46 14.59 0.34 -10.16
N PRO A 47 15.42 -0.68 -9.91
CA PRO A 47 15.20 -1.63 -8.81
C PRO A 47 15.04 -0.91 -7.46
N ALA A 48 14.05 -1.30 -6.66
CA ALA A 48 13.78 -0.68 -5.36
C ALA A 48 14.99 -0.68 -4.40
N ALA A 49 15.86 -1.68 -4.53
CA ALA A 49 17.10 -1.79 -3.77
C ALA A 49 18.07 -0.61 -4.00
N THR A 50 17.98 0.12 -5.13
CA THR A 50 18.85 1.28 -5.38
C THR A 50 18.50 2.49 -4.50
N VAL A 51 17.38 2.43 -3.77
CA VAL A 51 16.91 3.48 -2.85
C VAL A 51 16.55 2.90 -1.48
N ASP A 52 17.20 1.80 -1.09
CA ASP A 52 17.01 1.12 0.20
C ASP A 52 15.54 0.75 0.49
N SER A 53 14.78 0.41 -0.55
CA SER A 53 13.40 -0.04 -0.43
C SER A 53 13.30 -1.55 -0.58
N HIS A 54 12.55 -2.19 0.33
CA HIS A 54 12.22 -3.61 0.32
C HIS A 54 11.10 -3.96 -0.69
N TYR A 55 10.67 -3.02 -1.53
CA TYR A 55 9.61 -3.26 -2.49
C TYR A 55 10.03 -4.31 -3.54
N PRO A 56 9.19 -5.31 -3.86
CA PRO A 56 9.54 -6.43 -4.75
C PRO A 56 9.41 -6.05 -6.24
N GLY A 57 10.21 -5.08 -6.68
CA GLY A 57 10.30 -4.71 -8.08
C GLY A 57 10.93 -3.35 -8.35
N LEU A 58 10.33 -2.60 -9.28
CA LEU A 58 10.87 -1.35 -9.78
C LEU A 58 10.09 -0.14 -9.26
N LEU A 59 10.81 0.95 -9.04
CA LEU A 59 10.28 2.25 -8.62
C LEU A 59 10.68 3.33 -9.61
N ALA A 60 9.80 4.31 -9.82
CA ALA A 60 10.09 5.54 -10.55
C ALA A 60 9.50 6.74 -9.80
N PRO A 61 10.07 7.95 -9.92
CA PRO A 61 9.49 9.15 -9.35
C PRO A 61 8.07 9.40 -9.85
N ALA A 62 7.14 9.70 -8.94
CA ALA A 62 5.81 10.18 -9.30
C ALA A 62 5.80 11.72 -9.40
N PRO A 63 4.91 12.33 -10.21
CA PRO A 63 4.82 13.78 -10.31
C PRO A 63 4.52 14.43 -8.96
N VAL A 64 5.24 15.49 -8.62
CA VAL A 64 5.04 16.24 -7.35
C VAL A 64 3.60 16.73 -7.22
N ALA A 65 3.04 17.31 -8.29
CA ALA A 65 1.66 17.79 -8.29
C ALA A 65 0.62 16.68 -8.01
N TYR A 66 0.92 15.44 -8.43
CA TYR A 66 0.08 14.28 -8.13
C TYR A 66 0.17 13.92 -6.64
N LEU A 67 1.37 13.83 -6.08
CA LEU A 67 1.57 13.55 -4.65
C LEU A 67 0.94 14.62 -3.77
N ASP A 68 1.13 15.90 -4.10
CA ASP A 68 0.50 17.03 -3.39
C ASP A 68 -1.03 16.95 -3.41
N GLY A 69 -1.60 16.54 -4.54
CA GLY A 69 -3.03 16.30 -4.68
C GLY A 69 -3.52 15.20 -3.74
N LEU A 70 -2.80 14.07 -3.69
CA LEU A 70 -3.13 12.97 -2.79
C LEU A 70 -3.01 13.36 -1.31
N VAL A 71 -1.97 14.10 -0.93
CA VAL A 71 -1.78 14.57 0.45
C VAL A 71 -2.94 15.47 0.86
N ARG A 72 -3.28 16.49 0.04
CA ARG A 72 -4.41 17.39 0.33
C ARG A 72 -5.74 16.64 0.46
N PHE A 73 -5.93 15.60 -0.36
CA PHE A 73 -7.13 14.78 -0.33
C PHE A 73 -7.17 13.85 0.90
N ALA A 74 -6.02 13.30 1.32
CA ALA A 74 -5.92 12.37 2.43
C ALA A 74 -6.09 13.03 3.81
N LEU A 75 -5.57 14.25 4.02
CA LEU A 75 -5.59 14.92 5.33
C LEU A 75 -7.00 15.02 5.99
N PRO A 76 -8.06 15.49 5.30
CA PRO A 76 -9.39 15.53 5.90
C PRO A 76 -9.95 14.14 6.20
N LEU A 77 -9.62 13.13 5.39
CA LEU A 77 -10.04 11.73 5.61
C LEU A 77 -9.34 11.13 6.82
N ILE A 78 -8.04 11.42 6.99
CA ILE A 78 -7.26 11.02 8.16
C ILE A 78 -7.90 11.62 9.41
N ALA A 79 -8.14 12.92 9.41
CA ALA A 79 -8.71 13.63 10.55
C ALA A 79 -10.09 13.10 10.97
N ALA A 80 -10.94 12.76 10.00
CA ALA A 80 -12.31 12.32 10.26
C ALA A 80 -12.42 10.85 10.70
N HIS A 81 -11.57 9.96 10.19
CA HIS A 81 -11.80 8.51 10.31
C HIS A 81 -10.78 7.78 11.17
N PHE A 82 -9.59 8.35 11.41
CA PHE A 82 -8.53 7.67 12.15
C PHE A 82 -8.39 8.17 13.59
N GLY A 83 -9.39 8.86 14.14
CA GLY A 83 -9.37 9.29 15.54
C GLY A 83 -8.21 10.23 15.90
N THR A 84 -7.55 10.84 14.91
CA THR A 84 -6.41 11.75 15.14
C THR A 84 -6.85 13.18 15.41
N GLY A 85 -8.09 13.54 15.02
CA GLY A 85 -8.47 14.94 14.84
C GLY A 85 -7.68 15.61 13.70
N PRO A 86 -7.74 16.94 13.57
CA PRO A 86 -7.01 17.68 12.55
C PRO A 86 -5.50 17.42 12.59
N VAL A 87 -4.91 17.17 11.42
CA VAL A 87 -3.49 16.87 11.25
C VAL A 87 -2.85 17.71 10.15
N ALA A 88 -1.53 17.92 10.27
CA ALA A 88 -0.70 18.52 9.24
C ALA A 88 0.30 17.48 8.70
N PRO A 89 0.70 17.57 7.41
CA PRO A 89 1.75 16.72 6.88
C PRO A 89 3.09 17.09 7.54
N ALA A 90 3.81 16.08 8.06
CA ALA A 90 5.18 16.21 8.55
C ALA A 90 6.18 15.79 7.48
N ARG A 91 5.89 14.70 6.76
CA ARG A 91 6.68 14.20 5.62
C ARG A 91 5.77 13.47 4.65
N ALA A 92 5.98 13.67 3.36
CA ALA A 92 5.33 12.91 2.31
C ALA A 92 6.37 12.40 1.31
N ARG A 93 6.24 11.15 0.87
CA ARG A 93 7.01 10.57 -0.22
C ARG A 93 6.10 9.66 -1.04
N GLY A 94 6.41 9.48 -2.31
CA GLY A 94 5.65 8.58 -3.17
C GLY A 94 6.33 8.33 -4.50
N ASN A 95 6.01 7.20 -5.09
CA ASN A 95 6.62 6.69 -6.31
C ASN A 95 5.54 6.04 -7.19
N PHE A 96 5.83 5.92 -8.49
CA PHE A 96 5.23 4.84 -9.26
C PHE A 96 5.99 3.55 -8.97
N SER A 97 5.26 2.45 -8.89
CA SER A 97 5.80 1.15 -8.51
C SER A 97 5.27 0.06 -9.44
N LEU A 98 6.17 -0.85 -9.82
CA LEU A 98 5.87 -2.03 -10.63
C LEU A 98 6.37 -3.27 -9.90
N VAL A 99 5.48 -4.20 -9.60
CA VAL A 99 5.89 -5.49 -9.05
C VAL A 99 6.46 -6.33 -10.17
N THR A 100 7.76 -6.62 -10.10
CA THR A 100 8.50 -7.38 -11.14
C THR A 100 9.24 -8.57 -10.58
N THR A 101 9.45 -8.66 -9.27
CA THR A 101 10.15 -9.79 -8.65
C THR A 101 9.24 -11.02 -8.62
N PRO A 102 9.61 -12.12 -9.29
CA PRO A 102 8.81 -13.32 -9.31
C PRO A 102 8.78 -13.98 -7.92
N PRO A 103 7.72 -14.74 -7.58
CA PRO A 103 7.55 -15.32 -6.24
C PRO A 103 8.77 -16.09 -5.71
N ALA A 104 9.45 -16.85 -6.59
CA ALA A 104 10.61 -17.65 -6.22
C ALA A 104 11.86 -16.83 -5.84
N GLU A 105 11.92 -15.56 -6.21
CA GLU A 105 13.06 -14.66 -5.97
C GLU A 105 12.79 -13.68 -4.81
N LEU A 106 11.63 -13.76 -4.16
CA LEU A 106 11.30 -12.91 -3.03
C LEU A 106 12.26 -13.17 -1.87
N ALA A 107 12.70 -12.10 -1.22
CA ALA A 107 13.32 -12.21 0.10
C ALA A 107 12.29 -12.69 1.14
N PRO A 108 12.71 -13.36 2.23
CA PRO A 108 11.78 -13.92 3.22
C PRO A 108 10.78 -12.91 3.80
N ASP A 109 11.21 -11.67 4.03
CA ASP A 109 10.39 -10.56 4.52
C ASP A 109 9.31 -10.13 3.50
N GLN A 110 9.59 -10.24 2.20
CA GLN A 110 8.63 -9.93 1.13
C GLN A 110 7.54 -11.00 0.96
N ARG A 111 7.73 -12.17 1.58
CA ARG A 111 6.79 -13.30 1.48
C ARG A 111 5.69 -13.25 2.53
N LEU A 112 5.80 -12.41 3.55
CA LEU A 112 4.84 -12.33 4.66
C LEU A 112 4.13 -10.97 4.71
N PRO A 113 2.92 -10.89 5.31
CA PRO A 113 2.30 -9.62 5.63
C PRO A 113 3.22 -8.74 6.50
N HIS A 114 3.24 -7.45 6.21
CA HIS A 114 4.14 -6.49 6.88
C HIS A 114 3.41 -5.20 7.27
N VAL A 115 4.13 -4.36 8.01
CA VAL A 115 3.79 -2.97 8.26
C VAL A 115 4.87 -2.09 7.63
N ASP A 116 4.49 -0.95 7.08
CA ASP A 116 5.43 0.00 6.48
C ASP A 116 6.17 0.82 7.55
N ALA A 117 5.54 1.01 8.70
CA ALA A 117 6.12 1.69 9.85
C ALA A 117 5.37 1.34 11.14
N ALA A 118 6.10 1.21 12.25
CA ALA A 118 5.53 1.08 13.59
C ALA A 118 5.13 2.46 14.18
N ASP A 119 4.45 3.28 13.38
CA ASP A 119 4.01 4.64 13.72
C ASP A 119 2.53 4.83 13.35
N ARG A 120 1.67 5.07 14.35
CA ARG A 120 0.23 5.30 14.12
C ARG A 120 -0.07 6.61 13.40
N MET A 121 0.86 7.56 13.37
CA MET A 121 0.73 8.82 12.65
C MET A 121 1.29 8.74 11.22
N GLN A 122 1.75 7.57 10.79
CA GLN A 122 2.14 7.32 9.41
C GLN A 122 1.05 6.54 8.66
N PHE A 123 0.77 6.97 7.44
CA PHE A 123 -0.26 6.44 6.56
C PHE A 123 0.36 5.99 5.24
N ALA A 124 -0.19 4.91 4.69
CA ALA A 124 0.17 4.37 3.39
C ALA A 124 -1.02 4.50 2.44
N GLY A 125 -0.72 4.79 1.18
CA GLY A 125 -1.69 4.86 0.10
C GLY A 125 -1.23 4.00 -1.07
N VAL A 126 -2.14 3.20 -1.62
CA VAL A 126 -1.92 2.43 -2.85
C VAL A 126 -2.97 2.86 -3.86
N HIS A 127 -2.53 3.56 -4.91
CA HIS A 127 -3.36 3.95 -6.03
C HIS A 127 -3.17 2.95 -7.17
N TYR A 128 -4.19 2.16 -7.49
CA TYR A 128 -4.14 1.19 -8.56
C TYR A 128 -4.27 1.90 -9.91
N LEU A 129 -3.18 1.87 -10.69
CA LEU A 129 -3.06 2.59 -11.96
C LEU A 129 -3.04 1.65 -13.16
N SER A 130 -3.25 0.34 -12.98
CA SER A 130 -3.30 -0.67 -14.04
C SER A 130 -4.62 -1.44 -13.98
N ASP A 131 -4.88 -2.25 -15.00
CA ASP A 131 -6.05 -3.12 -15.08
C ASP A 131 -5.79 -4.50 -14.43
N HIS A 132 -4.68 -4.63 -13.67
CA HIS A 132 -4.29 -5.86 -13.00
C HIS A 132 -5.19 -6.14 -11.79
N ALA A 133 -5.60 -7.39 -11.60
CA ALA A 133 -6.58 -7.78 -10.58
C ALA A 133 -6.03 -7.81 -9.13
N ALA A 134 -4.72 -8.02 -8.97
CA ALA A 134 -4.09 -8.17 -7.66
C ALA A 134 -4.23 -6.92 -6.77
N GLY A 135 -5.14 -7.01 -5.79
CA GLY A 135 -5.43 -6.01 -4.78
C GLY A 135 -4.50 -6.05 -3.57
N THR A 136 -5.04 -5.63 -2.43
CA THR A 136 -4.36 -5.64 -1.12
C THR A 136 -5.18 -6.43 -0.12
N GLY A 137 -4.52 -7.33 0.61
CA GLY A 137 -5.08 -8.03 1.75
C GLY A 137 -4.62 -7.40 3.05
N PHE A 138 -5.48 -7.43 4.06
CA PHE A 138 -5.19 -7.02 5.43
C PHE A 138 -5.22 -8.24 6.34
N PHE A 139 -4.32 -8.29 7.32
CA PHE A 139 -4.04 -9.51 8.07
C PHE A 139 -4.07 -9.32 9.58
N ARG A 140 -4.29 -10.42 10.29
CA ARG A 140 -4.02 -10.55 11.72
C ARG A 140 -2.89 -11.55 11.93
N HIS A 141 -1.89 -11.18 12.70
CA HIS A 141 -0.86 -12.10 13.15
C HIS A 141 -1.45 -13.06 14.19
N ARG A 142 -1.31 -14.37 13.98
CA ARG A 142 -2.01 -15.40 14.76
C ARG A 142 -1.44 -15.57 16.16
N ALA A 143 -0.11 -15.52 16.31
CA ALA A 143 0.52 -15.77 17.61
C ALA A 143 0.26 -14.63 18.62
N THR A 144 0.23 -13.37 18.16
CA THR A 144 -0.01 -12.21 19.03
C THR A 144 -1.45 -11.70 19.00
N GLY A 145 -2.24 -12.08 17.99
CA GLY A 145 -3.57 -11.53 17.75
C GLY A 145 -3.58 -10.10 17.19
N PHE A 146 -2.42 -9.52 16.88
CA PHE A 146 -2.32 -8.13 16.42
C PHE A 146 -2.71 -7.98 14.95
N GLU A 147 -3.47 -6.92 14.66
CA GLU A 147 -3.79 -6.46 13.30
C GLU A 147 -2.95 -5.22 12.96
N THR A 148 -2.67 -4.37 13.97
CA THR A 148 -1.72 -3.25 13.85
C THR A 148 -0.46 -3.45 14.70
N ILE A 149 0.70 -3.06 14.17
CA ILE A 149 1.99 -3.07 14.87
C ILE A 149 2.50 -1.63 14.98
N ASP A 150 2.44 -1.07 16.18
CA ASP A 150 3.00 0.24 16.53
C ASP A 150 4.25 0.09 17.42
N ALA A 151 4.82 1.21 17.86
CA ALA A 151 6.00 1.23 18.71
C ALA A 151 5.82 0.46 20.04
N GLU A 152 4.61 0.39 20.58
CA GLU A 152 4.31 -0.33 21.83
C GLU A 152 4.24 -1.85 21.60
N ARG A 153 3.67 -2.26 20.46
CA ARG A 153 3.47 -3.68 20.11
C ARG A 153 4.71 -4.32 19.49
N LEU A 154 5.57 -3.53 18.86
CA LEU A 154 6.75 -4.02 18.15
C LEU A 154 7.68 -4.90 19.00
N PRO A 155 7.99 -4.58 20.27
CA PRO A 155 8.85 -5.43 21.12
C PRO A 155 8.29 -6.82 21.37
N LEU A 156 6.95 -6.96 21.44
CA LEU A 156 6.30 -8.27 21.57
C LEU A 156 6.21 -8.98 20.22
N TYR A 157 5.90 -8.26 19.15
CA TYR A 157 5.72 -8.83 17.82
C TYR A 157 7.02 -9.37 17.22
N ARG A 158 8.12 -8.62 17.35
CA ARG A 158 9.36 -8.90 16.62
C ARG A 158 9.96 -10.27 16.91
N PRO A 159 10.08 -10.75 18.17
CA PRO A 159 10.60 -12.09 18.44
C PRO A 159 9.77 -13.22 17.84
N HIS A 160 8.44 -13.06 17.77
CA HIS A 160 7.59 -14.05 17.09
C HIS A 160 7.89 -14.07 15.60
N LEU A 161 7.87 -12.90 14.93
CA LEU A 161 8.15 -12.82 13.51
C LEU A 161 9.54 -13.36 13.15
N ASP A 162 10.57 -13.06 13.95
CA ASP A 162 11.93 -13.53 13.70
C ASP A 162 12.02 -15.07 13.78
N ALA A 163 11.32 -15.70 14.73
CA ALA A 163 11.26 -17.16 14.85
C ALA A 163 10.48 -17.80 13.68
N GLU A 164 9.40 -17.15 13.23
CA GLU A 164 8.59 -17.61 12.10
C GLU A 164 9.34 -17.48 10.77
N LEU A 165 10.07 -16.39 10.57
CA LEU A 165 10.94 -16.20 9.40
C LEU A 165 12.07 -17.24 9.36
N ALA A 166 12.64 -17.60 10.51
CA ALA A 166 13.68 -18.63 10.59
C ALA A 166 13.16 -20.03 10.24
N ALA A 167 11.86 -20.29 10.43
CA ALA A 167 11.19 -21.54 10.08
C ALA A 167 10.42 -21.46 8.75
N LEU A 168 10.52 -20.35 8.01
CA LEU A 168 9.73 -20.12 6.81
C LEU A 168 10.26 -20.96 5.65
N GLU A 169 9.41 -21.86 5.15
CA GLU A 169 9.69 -22.65 3.95
C GLU A 169 9.73 -21.75 2.69
N PRO A 170 10.43 -22.17 1.62
CA PRO A 170 10.36 -21.51 0.33
C PRO A 170 8.92 -21.31 -0.16
N GLY A 171 8.61 -20.12 -0.67
CA GLY A 171 7.24 -19.75 -1.03
C GLY A 171 7.17 -18.42 -1.76
N GLY A 172 5.95 -18.03 -2.11
CA GLY A 172 5.64 -16.78 -2.78
C GLY A 172 5.02 -15.74 -1.87
N TYR A 173 4.32 -14.78 -2.47
CA TYR A 173 3.48 -13.83 -1.75
C TYR A 173 2.38 -14.55 -0.96
N VAL A 174 2.05 -14.05 0.24
CA VAL A 174 0.78 -14.44 0.90
C VAL A 174 -0.39 -13.79 0.15
N THR A 175 -1.21 -14.62 -0.49
CA THR A 175 -2.42 -14.20 -1.22
C THR A 175 -3.73 -14.65 -0.59
N GLY A 176 -3.66 -15.22 0.62
CA GLY A 176 -4.79 -15.77 1.34
C GLY A 176 -4.46 -16.03 2.82
N ASP A 177 -5.20 -16.94 3.44
CA ASP A 177 -4.88 -17.41 4.79
C ASP A 177 -3.50 -18.10 4.81
N HIS A 178 -2.73 -17.83 5.87
CA HIS A 178 -1.38 -18.33 6.08
C HIS A 178 -1.24 -18.97 7.48
N ALA A 179 -0.24 -19.81 7.67
CA ALA A 179 0.02 -20.49 8.94
C ALA A 179 0.22 -19.52 10.12
N HIS A 180 0.86 -18.38 9.86
CA HIS A 180 1.16 -17.34 10.85
C HIS A 180 0.23 -16.12 10.77
N PHE A 181 -0.50 -15.95 9.66
CA PHE A 181 -1.34 -14.78 9.43
C PHE A 181 -2.73 -15.19 8.94
N ALA A 182 -3.77 -14.63 9.54
CA ALA A 182 -5.14 -14.77 9.07
C ALA A 182 -5.51 -13.59 8.17
N LEU A 183 -6.09 -13.84 7.00
CA LEU A 183 -6.63 -12.80 6.13
C LEU A 183 -7.94 -12.30 6.74
N ILE A 184 -8.04 -10.99 7.02
CA ILE A 184 -9.19 -10.39 7.71
C ILE A 184 -10.06 -9.50 6.81
N ASP A 185 -9.49 -8.92 5.75
CA ASP A 185 -10.22 -8.16 4.73
C ASP A 185 -9.40 -8.10 3.43
N THR A 186 -10.05 -7.80 2.31
CA THR A 186 -9.42 -7.59 1.01
C THR A 186 -10.02 -6.39 0.30
N VAL A 187 -9.16 -5.61 -0.34
CA VAL A 187 -9.61 -4.59 -1.31
C VAL A 187 -9.10 -4.98 -2.68
N GLU A 188 -10.04 -5.27 -3.58
CA GLU A 188 -9.76 -5.53 -5.00
C GLU A 188 -9.10 -4.32 -5.65
N ALA A 189 -8.13 -4.59 -6.53
CA ALA A 189 -7.57 -3.56 -7.40
C ALA A 189 -8.62 -3.15 -8.45
N ARG A 190 -8.76 -1.84 -8.65
CA ARG A 190 -9.56 -1.25 -9.72
C ARG A 190 -8.83 -0.03 -10.27
N PRO A 191 -8.85 0.23 -11.58
CA PRO A 191 -8.23 1.42 -12.13
C PRO A 191 -8.77 2.69 -11.48
N ASP A 192 -7.87 3.61 -11.11
CA ASP A 192 -8.16 4.87 -10.39
C ASP A 192 -8.76 4.67 -8.98
N ARG A 193 -8.63 3.47 -8.38
CA ARG A 193 -8.91 3.25 -6.97
C ARG A 193 -7.68 3.56 -6.12
N LEU A 194 -7.85 4.42 -5.13
CA LEU A 194 -6.90 4.64 -4.06
C LEU A 194 -7.40 3.97 -2.77
N ILE A 195 -6.54 3.21 -2.11
CA ILE A 195 -6.73 2.84 -0.70
C ILE A 195 -5.83 3.68 0.19
N LEU A 196 -6.31 4.03 1.38
CA LEU A 196 -5.55 4.75 2.41
C LEU A 196 -5.79 4.07 3.76
N TYR A 197 -4.70 3.74 4.45
CA TYR A 197 -4.71 3.02 5.73
C TYR A 197 -3.48 3.42 6.56
N ARG A 198 -3.43 3.08 7.84
CA ARG A 198 -2.20 3.30 8.64
C ARG A 198 -1.08 2.40 8.16
N ALA A 199 0.11 2.96 8.06
CA ALA A 199 1.34 2.21 7.78
C ALA A 199 1.59 1.07 8.79
N ALA A 200 1.03 1.19 9.99
CA ALA A 200 1.08 0.21 11.06
C ALA A 200 0.12 -0.98 10.89
N LEU A 201 -0.77 -1.00 9.89
CA LEU A 201 -1.71 -2.10 9.65
C LEU A 201 -1.04 -3.23 8.85
N LEU A 202 -1.14 -4.48 9.34
CA LEU A 202 -0.58 -5.64 8.65
C LEU A 202 -1.27 -5.86 7.31
N HIS A 203 -0.48 -5.86 6.24
CA HIS A 203 -0.98 -5.96 4.88
C HIS A 203 -0.01 -6.67 3.94
N SER A 204 -0.53 -7.09 2.79
CA SER A 204 0.25 -7.63 1.67
C SER A 204 -0.45 -7.37 0.34
N GLY A 205 0.33 -7.31 -0.74
CA GLY A 205 -0.24 -7.41 -2.09
C GLY A 205 -0.68 -8.85 -2.36
N LEU A 206 -1.91 -9.03 -2.85
CA LEU A 206 -2.44 -10.35 -3.21
C LEU A 206 -1.97 -10.76 -4.61
N ILE A 207 -0.67 -10.99 -4.76
CA ILE A 207 0.01 -11.17 -6.04
C ILE A 207 0.35 -12.64 -6.24
N ASP A 208 -0.54 -13.40 -6.88
CA ASP A 208 -0.31 -14.82 -7.14
C ASP A 208 0.78 -15.04 -8.20
N ALA A 209 0.82 -14.16 -9.20
CA ALA A 209 1.77 -14.21 -10.29
C ALA A 209 2.16 -12.81 -10.76
N VAL A 210 3.40 -12.69 -11.21
CA VAL A 210 3.90 -11.50 -11.89
C VAL A 210 3.54 -11.60 -13.37
N PRO A 211 2.88 -10.59 -13.97
CA PRO A 211 2.46 -10.66 -15.37
C PRO A 211 3.67 -10.68 -16.33
N PRO A 212 3.52 -11.24 -17.54
CA PRO A 212 4.53 -11.07 -18.58
C PRO A 212 4.79 -9.58 -18.85
N HIS A 213 6.05 -9.18 -18.98
CA HIS A 213 6.46 -7.77 -19.15
C HIS A 213 6.01 -6.87 -17.99
N ALA A 214 6.17 -7.37 -16.76
CA ALA A 214 5.84 -6.63 -15.55
C ALA A 214 6.64 -5.32 -15.38
N ASP A 215 7.77 -5.21 -16.06
CA ASP A 215 8.62 -4.02 -16.14
C ASP A 215 8.08 -2.93 -17.08
N ASP A 216 7.11 -3.26 -17.96
CA ASP A 216 6.42 -2.26 -18.78
C ASP A 216 5.26 -1.65 -17.97
N PRO A 217 5.29 -0.35 -17.63
CA PRO A 217 4.22 0.32 -16.89
C PRO A 217 2.85 0.32 -17.59
N ARG A 218 2.79 0.00 -18.89
CA ARG A 218 1.53 -0.17 -19.62
C ARG A 218 0.90 -1.55 -19.43
N ARG A 219 1.66 -2.54 -18.95
CA ARG A 219 1.28 -3.96 -18.92
C ARG A 219 1.41 -4.59 -17.54
N GLY A 220 2.39 -4.13 -16.75
CA GLY A 220 2.64 -4.56 -15.40
C GLY A 220 1.59 -4.07 -14.40
N ARG A 221 1.70 -4.57 -13.17
CA ARG A 221 0.91 -4.11 -12.03
C ARG A 221 1.44 -2.74 -11.57
N LEU A 222 1.04 -1.69 -12.28
CA LEU A 222 1.39 -0.31 -11.97
C LEU A 222 0.54 0.21 -10.80
N THR A 223 1.22 0.73 -9.78
CA THR A 223 0.60 1.50 -8.69
C THR A 223 1.30 2.84 -8.50
N GLY A 224 0.57 3.83 -8.00
CA GLY A 224 1.14 5.02 -7.39
C GLY A 224 1.07 4.88 -5.87
N ASN A 225 2.21 4.90 -5.19
CA ASN A 225 2.27 4.72 -3.74
C ASN A 225 2.50 6.05 -3.03
N LEU A 226 1.83 6.25 -1.90
CA LEU A 226 1.99 7.40 -1.01
C LEU A 226 2.39 6.90 0.38
N PHE A 227 3.38 7.52 0.99
CA PHE A 227 3.68 7.39 2.41
C PHE A 227 3.64 8.77 3.04
N LEU A 228 2.71 8.97 3.95
CA LEU A 228 2.40 10.26 4.56
C LEU A 228 2.54 10.16 6.08
N GLN A 229 3.56 10.78 6.63
CA GLN A 229 3.67 11.01 8.06
C GLN A 229 2.96 12.31 8.42
N CYS A 230 2.09 12.23 9.42
CA CYS A 230 1.31 13.35 9.93
C CYS A 230 1.79 13.75 11.32
N ARG A 231 1.40 14.96 11.73
CA ARG A 231 1.50 15.45 13.11
C ARG A 231 0.18 16.09 13.51
N THR A 232 -0.17 16.01 14.78
CA THR A 232 -1.35 16.70 15.32
C THR A 232 -1.16 18.21 15.24
N ILE A 233 -2.24 18.92 14.99
CA ILE A 233 -2.29 20.38 15.11
C ILE A 233 -2.81 20.67 16.52
N ALA A 234 -2.03 21.43 17.29
CA ALA A 234 -2.44 21.92 18.61
C ALA A 234 -3.56 22.95 18.48
#